data_AF-A0A929QGK3-F1
#
_entry.id   AF-A0A929QGK3-F1
#
_cell.length_a   1.000
_cell.length_b   1.000
_cell.length_c   1.000
_cell.angle_alpha   90.00
_cell.angle_beta   90.00
_cell.angle_gamma   90.00
#
_symmetry.space_group_name_H-M   'P 1'
#
loop_
_entity.id
_entity.type
_entity.pdbx_description
1 polymer ?
#
loop_
_entity_poly.entity_id
_entity_poly.type
_entity_poly.pdbx_seq_one_letter_code
_entity_poly.pdbx_strand_id
1 'polypeptide(L)' 'MAKEQGARYTCDRCGKSEFVIPSNTYSTSQWHDIKRQSQRGEENRTYCETCYKAYLELLAKHDASFKEFESKVN' A
#
# COMPACT_ATOMS: atom_id res chain seq x y z
N MET A 1 20.27 28.42 -7.92
CA MET A 1 20.18 26.95 -8.11
C MET A 1 18.95 26.47 -7.35
N ALA A 2 17.89 26.03 -8.04
CA ALA A 2 16.70 25.55 -7.36
C ALA A 2 17.03 24.22 -6.69
N LYS A 3 16.87 24.12 -5.37
CA LYS A 3 16.90 22.82 -4.69
C LYS A 3 15.66 22.07 -5.18
N GLU A 4 15.85 21.03 -5.98
CA GLU A 4 14.75 20.12 -6.33
C GLU A 4 14.19 19.56 -5.02
N GLN A 5 12.97 19.96 -4.67
CA GLN A 5 12.28 19.51 -3.47
C GLN A 5 11.74 18.11 -3.75
N GLY A 6 12.35 17.08 -3.17
CA GLY A 6 11.86 15.70 -3.26
C GLY A 6 11.47 15.14 -1.89
N ALA A 7 10.69 14.06 -1.91
CA ALA A 7 10.29 13.32 -0.72
C ALA A 7 10.91 11.92 -0.74
N ARG A 8 11.32 11.42 0.43
CA ARG A 8 11.81 10.05 0.56
C ARG A 8 10.65 9.14 0.91
N TYR A 9 10.34 8.20 0.02
CA TYR A 9 9.36 7.15 0.26
C TYR A 9 10.07 5.91 0.77
N THR A 10 9.44 5.20 1.71
CA THR A 10 9.94 3.92 2.22
C THR A 10 8.78 2.93 2.26
N CYS A 11 9.00 1.75 1.70
CA CYS A 11 8.01 0.69 1.71
C CYS A 11 8.01 0.01 3.08
N ASP A 12 6.88 0.06 3.78
CA ASP A 12 6.72 -0.58 5.09
C ASP A 12 6.90 -2.10 5.06
N ARG A 13 6.66 -2.74 3.91
CA ARG A 13 6.70 -4.21 3.78
C ARG A 13 8.10 -4.73 3.48
N CYS A 14 8.77 -4.19 2.47
CA CYS A 14 10.06 -4.70 2.00
C CYS A 14 11.24 -3.80 2.36
N GLY A 15 11.00 -2.63 2.94
CA GLY A 15 12.05 -1.67 3.31
C GLY A 15 12.66 -0.91 2.12
N LYS A 16 12.21 -1.12 0.88
CA LYS A 16 12.68 -0.35 -0.29
C LYS A 16 12.49 1.14 0.00
N SER A 17 13.54 1.96 -0.15
CA SER A 17 13.43 3.41 -0.04
C SER A 17 13.88 4.10 -1.32
N GLU A 18 13.16 5.12 -1.77
CA GLU A 18 13.47 5.87 -2.98
C GLU A 18 13.26 7.36 -2.73
N PHE A 19 14.14 8.20 -3.26
CA PHE A 19 13.97 9.65 -3.24
C PHE A 19 13.21 10.05 -4.51
N VAL A 20 12.00 10.56 -4.33
CA VAL A 20 11.10 10.89 -5.42
C VAL A 20 11.00 12.40 -5.55
N ILE A 21 11.28 12.90 -6.73
CA ILE A 21 11.10 14.31 -7.08
C ILE A 21 9.68 14.44 -7.64
N PRO A 22 8.84 15.38 -7.17
CA PRO A 22 7.42 15.49 -7.54
C PRO A 22 7.21 15.82 -9.02
N SER A 23 8.22 16.36 -9.71
CA SER A 23 8.22 16.52 -11.17
C SER A 23 8.26 15.19 -11.93
N ASN A 24 8.67 14.10 -11.28
CA ASN A 24 8.65 12.75 -11.82
C ASN A 24 7.38 12.01 -11.37
N THR A 25 6.28 12.26 -12.09
CA THR A 25 4.97 11.68 -11.82
C THR A 25 4.97 10.14 -11.86
N TYR A 26 5.80 9.54 -12.73
CA TYR A 26 5.93 8.09 -12.79
C TYR A 26 6.42 7.51 -11.47
N SER A 27 7.48 8.06 -10.89
CA SER A 27 8.00 7.60 -9.60
C SER A 27 7.02 7.83 -8.46
N THR A 28 6.26 8.92 -8.45
CA THR A 28 5.22 9.13 -7.42
C THR A 28 4.09 8.10 -7.52
N SER A 29 3.69 7.71 -8.73
CA SER A 29 2.60 6.74 -8.94
C SER A 29 2.96 5.30 -8.58
N GLN A 30 4.25 4.99 -8.33
CA GLN A 30 4.68 3.66 -7.88
C GLN A 30 4.51 3.45 -6.37
N TRP A 31 4.10 4.48 -5.63
CA TRP A 31 3.91 4.44 -4.18
C TRP A 31 2.43 4.49 -3.83
N HIS A 32 2.00 3.53 -3.02
CA HIS A 32 0.60 3.30 -2.68
C HIS A 32 0.43 3.36 -1.17
N ASP A 33 -0.28 4.37 -0.70
CA ASP A 33 -0.70 4.47 0.69
C ASP A 33 -2.00 3.70 0.87
N ILE A 34 -1.97 2.68 1.73
CA ILE A 34 -3.12 1.86 2.06
C ILE A 34 -3.61 2.17 3.46
N LYS A 35 -4.93 2.13 3.62
CA LYS A 35 -5.60 2.07 4.92
C LYS A 35 -6.20 0.69 5.08
N ARG A 36 -5.83 -0.03 6.13
CA ARG A 36 -6.38 -1.36 6.42
C ARG A 36 -7.01 -1.40 7.81
N GLN A 37 -8.13 -2.09 7.93
CA GLN A 37 -8.66 -2.44 9.24
C GLN A 37 -7.95 -3.68 9.77
N SER A 38 -7.46 -3.59 11.01
CA SER A 38 -6.92 -4.72 11.77
C SER A 38 -7.76 -4.95 13.03
N GLN A 39 -7.51 -6.05 13.74
CA GLN A 39 -8.11 -6.28 15.06
C GLN A 39 -7.75 -5.20 16.08
N ARG A 40 -6.67 -4.43 15.85
CA ARG A 40 -6.20 -3.35 16.73
C ARG A 40 -6.72 -1.97 16.31
N GLY A 41 -7.46 -1.88 15.21
CA GLY A 41 -7.93 -0.62 14.61
C GLY A 41 -7.37 -0.39 13.20
N GLU A 42 -7.57 0.84 12.71
CA GLU A 42 -7.05 1.29 11.41
C GLU A 42 -5.51 1.37 11.44
N GLU A 43 -4.89 0.80 10.42
CA GLU A 43 -3.44 0.92 10.18
C GLU A 43 -3.20 1.51 8.79
N ASN A 44 -2.31 2.50 8.73
CA ASN A 44 -1.83 3.08 7.48
C ASN A 44 -0.46 2.50 7.13
N ARG A 45 -0.24 2.16 5.86
CA ARG A 45 1.04 1.64 5.35
C ARG A 45 1.34 2.19 3.97
N THR A 46 2.60 2.45 3.69
CA THR A 46 3.07 2.85 2.36
C THR A 46 3.77 1.68 1.68
N TYR A 47 3.29 1.28 0.50
CA TYR A 47 3.86 0.18 -0.28
C TYR A 47 4.41 0.65 -1.62
N CYS A 48 5.48 0.02 -2.08
CA CYS A 48 5.87 0.10 -3.49
C CYS A 48 4.92 -0.72 -4.36
N GLU A 49 4.87 -0.42 -5.65
CA GLU A 49 4.05 -1.09 -6.67
C GLU A 49 4.02 -2.63 -6.54
N THR A 50 5.18 -3.26 -6.38
CA THR A 50 5.28 -4.73 -6.24
C THR A 50 4.60 -5.23 -4.96
N CYS A 51 4.86 -4.57 -3.83
CA CYS A 51 4.25 -4.92 -2.55
C CYS A 51 2.75 -4.64 -2.52
N TYR A 52 2.32 -3.60 -3.24
CA TYR A 52 0.92 -3.25 -3.41
C TYR A 52 0.16 -4.30 -4.23
N LYS A 53 0.73 -4.79 -5.35
CA LYS A 53 0.14 -5.90 -6.11
C LYS A 53 -0.03 -7.15 -5.27
N ALA A 54 1.01 -7.54 -4.53
CA ALA A 54 0.93 -8.67 -3.61
C ALA A 54 -0.05 -8.43 -2.44
N TYR A 55 -0.34 -7.17 -2.09
CA TYR A 55 -1.38 -6.83 -1.12
C TYR A 55 -2.79 -6.96 -1.72
N LEU A 56 -3.00 -6.59 -2.99
CA LEU A 56 -4.28 -6.80 -3.68
C LEU A 56 -4.63 -8.30 -3.79
N GLU A 57 -3.65 -9.16 -4.06
CA GLU A 57 -3.85 -10.62 -4.07
C GLU A 57 -4.24 -11.16 -2.69
N LEU A 58 -3.70 -10.58 -1.62
CA LEU A 58 -4.08 -10.93 -0.25
C LEU A 58 -5.51 -10.47 0.06
N LEU A 59 -5.89 -9.24 -0.34
CA LEU A 59 -7.24 -8.71 -0.17
C LEU A 59 -8.28 -9.59 -0.86
N ALA A 60 -8.02 -10.05 -2.09
CA ALA A 60 -8.93 -10.95 -2.80
C ALA A 60 -9.21 -12.25 -2.01
N LYS A 61 -8.21 -12.79 -1.31
CA LYS A 61 -8.37 -13.97 -0.44
C LYS A 61 -9.17 -13.66 0.83
N HIS A 62 -8.93 -12.49 1.44
CA HIS A 62 -9.69 -12.04 2.60
C HIS A 62 -11.16 -11.79 2.23
N ASP A 63 -11.43 -11.18 1.08
CA ASP A 63 -12.80 -10.94 0.60
C ASP A 63 -13.55 -12.26 0.36
N ALA A 64 -12.88 -13.26 -0.21
CA ALA A 64 -13.46 -14.60 -0.38
C ALA A 64 -13.80 -15.25 0.97
N SER A 65 -12.87 -15.15 1.94
CA SER A 65 -13.07 -15.69 3.30
C SER A 65 -14.19 -14.96 4.05
N PHE A 66 -14.27 -13.64 3.89
CA PHE A 66 -15.32 -12.83 4.50
C PHE A 66 -16.70 -13.13 3.89
N LYS A 67 -16.79 -13.29 2.57
CA LYS A 67 -18.03 -13.74 1.90
C LYS A 67 -18.48 -15.11 2.39
N GLU A 68 -17.54 -16.04 2.58
CA GLU A 68 -17.86 -17.37 3.13
C GLU A 68 -18.37 -17.28 4.58
N PHE A 69 -17.74 -16.44 5.41
CA PHE A 69 -18.19 -16.17 6.77
C PHE A 69 -19.62 -15.62 6.81
N GLU A 70 -19.92 -14.61 6.00
CA GLU A 70 -21.27 -14.01 5.89
C GLU A 70 -22.31 -15.03 5.40
N SER A 71 -21.93 -15.92 4.47
CA SER A 71 -22.83 -16.95 3.94
C SER A 71 -23.18 -18.06 4.94
N LYS A 72 -22.44 -18.20 6.04
CA LYS A 72 -22.68 -19.23 7.08
C LYS A 72 -23.68 -18.79 8.14
N VAL A 73 -24.24 -17.59 8.04
CA VAL A 73 -25.35 -17.13 8.88
C VAL A 73 -26.65 -17.65 8.25
N ASN A 74 -27.02 -18.90 8.56
CA ASN A 74 -28.34 -19.46 8.29
C ASN A 74 -28.78 -20.40 9.42
#